data_AF-A0A7X8EB55-F1
#
_entry.id   AF-A0A7X8EB55-F1
#
_cell.length_a   1.000
_cell.length_b   1.000
_cell.length_c   1.000
_cell.angle_alpha   90.00
_cell.angle_beta   90.00
_cell.angle_gamma   90.00
#
_symmetry.space_group_name_H-M   'P 1'
#
loop_
_entity.id
_entity.type
_entity.pdbx_description
1 polymer ?
#
loop_
_entity_poly.entity_id
_entity_poly.type
_entity_poly.pdbx_seq_one_letter_code
_entity_poly.pdbx_strand_id
1 'polypeptide(L)' 'MEVQCSICGKKETITKIHGDYFKIAREGAVYICENCSNRLRSHAMGSSKPKKPM' A
#
# COMPACT_ATOMS: atom_id res chain seq x y z
N MET A 1 11.69 9.83 -7.90
CA MET A 1 12.30 8.87 -6.96
C MET A 1 11.80 7.50 -7.36
N GLU A 2 12.70 6.60 -7.74
CA GLU A 2 12.31 5.22 -7.98
C GLU A 2 12.15 4.52 -6.64
N VAL A 3 10.98 3.93 -6.42
CA VAL A 3 10.72 3.14 -5.22
C VAL A 3 10.24 1.76 -5.62
N GLN A 4 10.54 0.79 -4.77
CA GLN A 4 10.12 -0.59 -4.96
C GLN A 4 8.99 -0.92 -3.99
N CYS A 5 7.90 -1.49 -4.51
CA CYS A 5 6.83 -2.02 -3.68
C CYS A 5 7.35 -3.19 -2.85
N SER A 6 7.20 -3.14 -1.53
CA SER A 6 7.71 -4.20 -0.65
C SER A 6 6.89 -5.48 -0.66
N ILE A 7 5.72 -5.49 -1.30
CA ILE A 7 4.86 -6.68 -1.41
C ILE A 7 5.12 -7.45 -2.70
N CYS A 8 5.18 -6.77 -3.84
CA CYS A 8 5.32 -7.42 -5.15
C CYS A 8 6.64 -7.11 -5.88
N GLY A 9 7.49 -6.23 -5.32
CA GLY A 9 8.77 -5.85 -5.93
C GLY A 9 8.66 -4.92 -7.13
N LYS A 10 7.45 -4.46 -7.48
CA LYS A 10 7.22 -3.53 -8.61
C LYS A 10 7.93 -2.21 -8.37
N LYS A 11 8.71 -1.75 -9.35
CA LYS A 11 9.42 -0.47 -9.30
C LYS A 11 8.56 0.58 -9.98
N GLU A 12 8.26 1.66 -9.28
CA GLU A 12 7.46 2.78 -9.79
C GLU A 12 8.18 4.10 -9.51
N THR A 13 8.09 5.01 -10.47
CA THR A 13 8.71 6.33 -10.37
C THR A 13 7.74 7.27 -9.69
N ILE A 14 7.94 7.49 -8.39
CA ILE A 14 7.12 8.42 -7.62
C ILE A 14 7.66 9.84 -7.80
N THR A 15 6.75 10.75 -8.15
CA THR A 15 6.97 12.19 -8.25
C THR A 15 6.51 12.90 -6.96
N LYS A 16 6.98 14.14 -6.73
CA LYS A 16 6.66 14.96 -5.54
C LYS A 16 5.16 15.23 -5.32
N ILE A 17 4.32 14.86 -6.29
CA ILE A 17 2.87 15.09 -6.33
C ILE A 17 2.12 13.94 -5.65
N HIS A 18 2.72 12.74 -5.56
CA HIS A 18 2.11 11.61 -4.86
C HIS A 18 2.10 11.86 -3.35
N GLY A 19 0.94 11.67 -2.71
CA GLY A 19 0.78 11.87 -1.26
C GLY A 19 1.74 11.02 -0.42
N ASP A 20 2.14 9.85 -0.93
CA ASP A 20 3.10 8.95 -0.28
C ASP A 20 4.56 9.37 -0.46
N TYR A 21 4.87 10.29 -1.38
CA TYR A 21 6.23 10.78 -1.62
C TYR A 21 6.85 11.36 -0.35
N PHE A 22 6.10 12.17 0.39
CA PHE A 22 6.60 12.82 1.60
C PHE A 22 6.91 11.79 2.69
N LYS A 23 6.04 10.78 2.87
CA LYS A 23 6.23 9.71 3.85
C LYS A 23 7.42 8.82 3.52
N ILE A 24 7.55 8.42 2.26
CA ILE A 24 8.65 7.54 1.83
C ILE A 24 9.99 8.30 1.90
N ALA A 25 10.02 9.54 1.42
CA ALA A 25 11.25 10.33 1.39
C ALA A 25 11.72 10.82 2.77
N ARG A 26 10.81 11.05 3.72
CA ARG A 26 11.14 11.62 5.03
C ARG A 26 11.27 10.59 6.14
N GLU A 27 10.45 9.53 6.12
CA GLU A 27 10.41 8.53 7.19
C GLU A 27 10.97 7.16 6.76
N GLY A 28 11.42 7.02 5.50
CA GLY A 28 11.81 5.71 4.96
C GLY A 28 10.63 4.73 4.92
N ALA A 29 9.41 5.26 4.79
CA ALA A 29 8.20 4.47 4.86
C ALA A 29 8.12 3.43 3.72
N VAL A 30 7.54 2.28 4.05
CA VAL A 30 7.33 1.16 3.12
C VAL A 30 6.38 1.60 2.00
N TYR A 31 6.85 1.53 0.76
CA TYR A 31 5.98 1.76 -0.39
C TYR A 31 5.18 0.50 -0.72
N ILE A 32 3.86 0.67 -0.89
CA ILE A 32 2.95 -0.36 -1.36
C ILE A 32 2.27 0.18 -2.60
N CYS A 33 2.44 -0.50 -3.74
CA CYS A 33 1.78 -0.10 -4.98
C CYS A 33 0.25 -0.20 -4.87
N GLU A 34 -0.46 0.55 -5.70
CA GLU A 34 -1.94 0.60 -5.68
C GLU A 34 -2.57 -0.79 -5.80
N ASN A 35 -1.99 -1.68 -6.62
CA ASN A 35 -2.52 -3.02 -6.79
C ASN A 35 -2.42 -3.87 -5.50
N CYS A 36 -1.27 -3.78 -4.81
CA CYS A 36 -1.07 -4.47 -3.53
C CYS A 36 -1.90 -3.83 -2.41
N SER A 37 -2.02 -2.50 -2.41
CA SER A 37 -2.85 -1.76 -1.46
C SER A 37 -4.33 -2.13 -1.61
N ASN A 38 -4.82 -2.20 -2.86
CA ASN A 38 -6.19 -2.57 -3.14
C ASN A 38 -6.47 -4.03 -2.75
N ARG A 39 -5.55 -4.95 -3.07
CA ARG A 39 -5.65 -6.35 -2.63
C ARG A 39 -5.68 -6.48 -1.11
N LEU A 40 -4.85 -5.71 -0.41
CA LEU A 40 -4.80 -5.70 1.06
C LEU A 40 -6.12 -5.17 1.65
N ARG A 41 -6.68 -4.09 1.08
CA ARG A 41 -7.99 -3.57 1.45
C ARG A 41 -9.11 -4.59 1.23
N SER A 42 -9.14 -5.25 0.07
CA SER A 42 -10.12 -6.29 -0.22
C SER A 42 -10.03 -7.45 0.76
N HIS A 43 -8.81 -7.86 1.11
CA HIS A 43 -8.58 -8.92 2.10
C HIS A 43 -9.04 -8.49 3.49
N ALA A 44 -8.70 -7.28 3.93
CA ALA A 44 -9.13 -6.74 5.21
C ALA A 44 -10.66 -6.63 5.32
N MET A 45 -11.34 -6.11 4.28
CA MET A 45 -12.81 -6.04 4.24
C MET A 45 -13.48 -7.42 4.20
N GLY A 46 -12.86 -8.40 3.54
CA GLY A 46 -13.36 -9.78 3.50
C GLY A 46 -13.24 -10.50 4.85
N SER A 47 -12.18 -10.21 5.60
CA SER A 47 -11.94 -10.78 6.93
C SER A 47 -12.70 -10.06 8.06
N SER A 48 -13.16 -8.83 7.84
CA SER A 48 -13.84 -8.00 8.84
C SER A 48 -15.37 -8.10 8.83
N LYS A 49 -15.95 -9.17 8.27
CA LYS A 49 -17.33 -9.53 8.61
C LYS A 49 -17.27 -10.35 9.89
N PRO A 50 -17.52 -9.77 11.09
CA PRO A 50 -17.76 -10.61 12.25
C PRO A 50 -18.88 -11.57 11.87
N LYS A 51 -18.64 -12.88 11.97
CA LYS A 51 -19.71 -13.85 11.89
C LYS A 51 -20.68 -13.44 12.99
N LYS A 52 -21.89 -13.01 12.62
CA LYS A 52 -22.96 -12.77 13.59
C LYS A 52 -23.03 -14.03 14.48
N PRO A 53 -22.96 -13.91 15.82
CA PRO A 53 -23.27 -15.04 16.67
C PRO A 53 -24.68 -15.50 16.30
N MET A 54 -24.84 -16.81 16.11
CA MET A 54 -26.12 -17.44 15.76
C MET A 54 -27.15 -17.22 16.87
#